data_AF-A0A7W7AYJ3-F1
#
_entry.id   AF-A0A7W7AYJ3-F1
#
_cell.length_a   1.000
_cell.length_b   1.000
_cell.length_c   1.000
_cell.angle_alpha   90.00
_cell.angle_beta   90.00
_cell.angle_gamma   90.00
#
_symmetry.space_group_name_H-M   'P 1'
#
loop_
_entity.id
_entity.type
_entity.pdbx_description
1 polymer ?
#
loop_
_entity_poly.entity_id
_entity_poly.type
_entity_poly.pdbx_seq_one_letter_code
_entity_poly.pdbx_strand_id
1 'polypeptide(L)' 'MKMGVDRAYVSGMERGQQNVTLLTMWHLSEALGVRPADLLDETVEEAET' A
#
# COMPACT_ATOMS: atom_id res chain seq x y z
N MET A 1 2.40 21.95 6.30
CA MET A 1 1.15 21.19 6.57
C MET A 1 1.09 20.02 5.61
N LYS A 2 1.46 18.79 6.00
CA LYS A 2 1.10 17.58 5.21
C LYS A 2 1.32 16.27 5.98
N MET A 3 2.41 16.19 6.76
CA MET A 3 2.77 15.00 7.55
C MET A 3 1.67 14.45 8.46
N GLY A 4 0.85 15.31 9.09
CA GLY A 4 -0.22 14.85 9.98
C GLY A 4 -1.43 14.24 9.28
N VAL A 5 -1.73 14.68 8.05
CA VAL A 5 -2.85 14.17 7.25
C VAL A 5 -2.42 12.90 6.50
N ASP A 6 -1.20 12.89 5.94
CA ASP A 6 -0.64 11.71 5.28
C ASP A 6 -0.54 10.51 6.24
N ARG A 7 -0.08 10.72 7.48
CA ARG A 7 0.01 9.62 8.46
C ARG A 7 -1.36 9.07 8.86
N ALA A 8 -2.37 9.94 9.04
CA ALA A 8 -3.73 9.50 9.36
C ALA A 8 -4.35 8.72 8.20
N TYR A 9 -4.09 9.15 6.96
CA TYR A 9 -4.57 8.51 5.74
C TYR A 9 -3.93 7.13 5.52
N VAL A 10 -2.60 7.02 5.64
CA VAL A 10 -1.88 5.74 5.55
C VAL A 10 -2.35 4.76 6.62
N SER A 11 -2.48 5.22 7.86
CA SER A 11 -2.92 4.38 8.98
C SER A 11 -4.38 3.90 8.82
N GLY A 12 -5.23 4.67 8.14
CA GLY A 12 -6.59 4.25 7.77
C GLY A 12 -6.62 3.17 6.68
N MET A 13 -5.69 3.24 5.72
CA MET A 13 -5.53 2.23 4.67
C MET A 13 -5.02 0.89 5.24
N GLU A 14 -4.03 0.92 6.14
CA GLU A 14 -3.49 -0.30 6.78
C GLU A 14 -4.53 -1.05 7.63
N ARG A 15 -5.49 -0.34 8.22
CA ARG A 15 -6.57 -0.93 9.04
C ARG A 15 -7.84 -1.29 8.24
N GLY A 16 -7.83 -1.11 6.92
CA GLY A 16 -9.03 -1.31 6.08
C GLY A 16 -10.19 -0.35 6.38
N GLN A 17 -9.93 0.77 7.07
CA GLN A 17 -10.93 1.81 7.35
C GLN A 17 -11.18 2.70 6.12
N GLN A 18 -10.27 2.66 5.15
CA GLN A 18 -10.37 3.31 3.86
C GLN A 18 -9.97 2.31 2.78
N ASN A 19 -10.86 2.05 1.82
CA ASN A 19 -10.53 1.23 0.66
C ASN A 19 -9.49 1.96 -0.19
N VAL A 20 -8.35 1.30 -0.42
CA VAL A 20 -7.35 1.77 -1.38
C VAL A 20 -7.98 1.74 -2.77
N THR A 21 -7.88 2.84 -3.52
CA THR A 21 -8.33 2.84 -4.92
C THR A 21 -7.39 2.00 -5.77
N LEU A 22 -7.89 1.38 -6.84
CA LEU A 22 -7.04 0.67 -7.80
C LEU A 22 -5.92 1.56 -8.35
N LEU A 23 -6.17 2.87 -8.50
CA LEU A 23 -5.17 3.83 -8.97
C LEU A 23 -4.04 4.05 -7.94
N THR A 24 -4.39 4.15 -6.65
CA THR A 24 -3.40 4.27 -5.57
C THR A 24 -2.54 3.00 -5.49
N MET A 25 -3.16 1.82 -5.62
CA MET A 25 -2.46 0.53 -5.64
C MET A 25 -1.51 0.42 -6.84
N TRP A 26 -1.94 0.89 -8.00
CA TRP A 26 -1.10 0.93 -9.20
C TRP A 26 0.16 1.79 -8.99
N HIS A 27 -0.01 3.04 -8.56
CA HIS A 27 1.15 3.93 -8.31
C HIS A 27 2.08 3.37 -7.23
N LEU A 28 1.54 2.70 -6.22
CA LEU A 28 2.35 2.02 -5.19
C LEU A 28 3.19 0.89 -5.80
N SER A 29 2.60 0.07 -6.67
CA SER A 29 3.34 -1.00 -7.36
C SER A 29 4.46 -0.46 -8.25
N GLU A 30 4.23 0.66 -8.95
CA GLU A 30 5.26 1.32 -9.75
C GLU A 30 6.40 1.86 -8.89
N ALA A 31 6.08 2.48 -7.76
CA ALA A 31 7.08 3.00 -6.82
C ALA A 31 7.93 1.89 -6.18
N LEU A 32 7.36 0.71 -5.97
CA LEU A 32 8.03 -0.46 -5.41
C LEU A 32 8.71 -1.35 -6.48
N GLY A 33 8.43 -1.12 -7.76
CA GLY A 33 8.97 -1.94 -8.86
C GLY A 33 8.41 -3.37 -8.91
N VAL A 34 7.20 -3.59 -8.37
CA VAL A 34 6.51 -4.90 -8.36
C VAL A 34 5.25 -4.84 -9.22
N ARG A 35 4.61 -5.98 -9.50
CA ARG A 35 3.30 -5.98 -10.18
C ARG A 35 2.21 -5.65 -9.17
N PRO A 36 1.12 -4.98 -9.58
CA PRO A 36 -0.02 -4.71 -8.68
C PRO A 36 -0.59 -5.96 -8.02
N ALA A 37 -0.59 -7.10 -8.72
CA ALA A 37 -1.06 -8.38 -8.18
C ALA A 37 -0.20 -8.89 -7.02
N ASP A 38 1.09 -8.54 -6.99
CA ASP A 38 2.02 -8.96 -5.93
C ASP A 38 1.69 -8.25 -4.59
N LEU A 39 0.98 -7.10 -4.62
CA LEU A 39 0.50 -6.40 -3.41
C LEU A 39 -0.69 -7.10 -2.72
N LEU A 40 -1.29 -8.08 -3.38
CA LEU A 40 -2.44 -8.85 -2.89
C LEU A 40 -2.08 -10.32 -2.63
N ASP A 41 -0.82 -10.70 -2.84
CA ASP A 41 -0.36 -12.06 -2.64
C ASP A 41 -0.04 -12.31 -1.15
N GLU A 42 -0.98 -12.94 -0.46
CA GLU A 42 -0.85 -13.31 0.96
C GLU A 42 0.11 -14.49 1.20
N THR A 43 0.67 -15.08 0.14
CA THR A 43 1.61 -16.22 0.23
C THR A 43 3.07 -15.80 0.19
N VAL A 44 3.36 -14.51 0.05
CA VAL A 44 4.73 -13.98 0.08
C VAL A 44 5.27 -14.08 1.51
N GLU A 45 6.09 -15.09 1.76
CA GLU A 45 6.92 -15.16 2.97
C GLU A 45 7.90 -13.99 2.98
N GLU A 46 8.12 -13.39 4.16
CA GLU A 46 9.00 -12.22 4.33
C GLU A 46 10.33 -12.45 3.59
N ALA A 47 10.63 -11.62 2.60
CA ALA A 47 11.91 -11.65 1.92
C ALA A 47 13.00 -11.39 2.97
N GLU A 48 13.72 -12.45 3.36
CA GLU A 48 14.85 -12.37 4.29
C GLU A 48 15.80 -11.25 3.82
N THR A 49 16.03 -10.29 4.72
CA THR A 49 16.86 -9.09 4.51
C THR A 49 18.35 -9.42 4.55
#